data_AF-A0A9Q1CJ88-F1
#
_entry.id   AF-A0A9Q1CJ88-F1
#
_cell.length_a   1.000
_cell.length_b   1.000
_cell.length_c   1.000
_cell.angle_alpha   90.00
_cell.angle_beta   90.00
_cell.angle_gamma   90.00
#
_symmetry.space_group_name_H-M   'P 1'
#
loop_
_entity.id
_entity.type
_entity.pdbx_description
1 polymer ?
#
loop_
_entity_poly.entity_id
_entity_poly.type
_entity_poly.pdbx_seq_one_letter_code
_entity_poly.pdbx_strand_id
1 'polypeptide(L)'
;MGNVQSLTNKIDEISANCKYLNEFRSNTIMTHTSQLTVLRYYEGIGQLILVKGKGGGVCIYVNEKWCHPNNALIKHHSCFPNIEILTVSLRPYYLPREFSHIIIHTVYVPHRSVAKPATLELVDIIDQFESSAPDAFTIINGDFNHCDLRKSSVHYYQQVKCATRDTATLDLLYTNVKDAYLSIQLPKLGKADHNLVNLVPRYRSIVKREKARVITIQQWNDNAVDHLRAELDSTDWNMFVEASDDLNELTQTISDYISFCVDNVIPKKEVKVFPNNKPWITKKVKTVINKKKGLFKKGDSSALREVQKELKRVIAQEKAAYRDKIESLFTDNNMRRVWDGIRLMSGYRNNSNSCHISEITLDYANDLNHFYNRFDQQDFSHEYSKLQNVLTDPSSNSGVRGGRPPAVQ
;
A
#
# COMPACT_ATOMS: atom_id res chain seq x y z
N MET A 1 15.38 20.41 5.79
CA MET A 1 14.73 21.03 4.63
C MET A 1 14.86 22.53 4.77
N GLY A 2 15.01 23.26 3.66
CA GLY A 2 14.78 24.70 3.66
C GLY A 2 15.10 25.37 2.34
N ASN A 3 14.39 26.46 2.06
CA ASN A 3 14.66 27.33 0.92
C ASN A 3 15.96 28.13 1.15
N VAL A 4 16.87 28.07 0.19
CA VAL A 4 18.19 28.74 0.23
C VAL A 4 18.37 29.71 -0.94
N GLN A 5 17.27 30.13 -1.58
CA GLN A 5 17.27 30.96 -2.78
C GLN A 5 17.99 32.29 -2.60
N SER A 6 17.84 32.91 -1.42
CA SER A 6 18.40 34.21 -1.04
C SER A 6 19.88 34.17 -0.64
N LEU A 7 20.50 32.99 -0.56
CA LEU A 7 21.93 32.87 -0.32
C LEU A 7 22.74 33.21 -1.57
N THR A 8 23.83 33.95 -1.39
CA THR A 8 24.72 34.39 -2.48
C THR A 8 25.68 33.27 -2.90
N ASN A 9 26.38 32.65 -1.95
CA ASN A 9 27.30 31.52 -2.17
C ASN A 9 26.73 30.21 -1.61
N LYS A 10 25.56 29.81 -2.12
CA LYS A 10 24.78 28.65 -1.64
C LYS A 10 25.61 27.38 -1.43
N ILE A 11 26.42 27.06 -2.44
CA ILE A 11 27.20 25.82 -2.47
C ILE A 11 28.30 25.82 -1.40
N ASP A 12 29.06 26.91 -1.29
CA ASP A 12 30.13 27.01 -0.30
C ASP A 12 29.57 27.04 1.12
N GLU A 13 28.44 27.71 1.32
CA GLU A 13 27.77 27.78 2.61
C GLU A 13 27.23 26.41 3.02
N ILE A 14 26.51 25.69 2.14
CA ILE A 14 26.04 24.33 2.43
C ILE A 14 27.23 23.39 2.67
N SER A 15 28.29 23.48 1.87
CA SER A 15 29.49 22.66 2.02
C SER A 15 30.20 22.92 3.34
N ALA A 16 30.38 24.18 3.72
CA ALA A 16 30.97 24.57 5.00
C ALA A 16 30.13 24.05 6.18
N ASN A 17 28.81 24.19 6.12
CA ASN A 17 27.91 23.67 7.15
C ASN A 17 28.00 22.14 7.25
N CYS A 18 28.02 21.40 6.14
CA CYS A 18 28.22 19.95 6.15
C CYS A 18 29.60 19.54 6.70
N LYS A 19 30.63 20.38 6.55
CA LYS A 19 31.99 20.09 7.05
C LYS A 19 32.13 20.39 8.54
N TYR A 20 31.62 21.52 9.01
CA TYR A 20 31.88 22.04 10.35
C TYR A 20 30.72 21.83 11.34
N LEU A 21 29.48 21.71 10.87
CA LEU A 21 28.32 21.51 11.74
C LEU A 21 27.90 20.05 11.76
N ASN A 22 27.91 19.45 12.95
CA ASN A 22 27.53 18.06 13.12
C ASN A 22 26.06 17.80 12.74
N GLU A 23 25.19 18.78 12.94
CA GLU A 23 23.76 18.69 12.58
C GLU A 23 23.57 18.46 11.08
N PHE A 24 24.33 19.17 10.25
CA PHE A 24 24.30 18.97 8.79
C PHE A 24 24.97 17.64 8.42
N ARG A 25 26.15 17.36 8.96
CA ARG A 25 26.89 16.13 8.62
C ARG A 25 26.14 14.84 9.00
N SER A 26 25.40 14.86 10.10
CA SER A 26 24.65 13.71 10.61
C SER A 26 23.26 13.56 9.99
N ASN A 27 22.80 14.55 9.22
CA ASN A 27 21.54 14.47 8.52
C ASN A 27 21.58 13.39 7.43
N THR A 28 20.47 12.67 7.36
CA THR A 28 20.24 11.58 6.44
C THR A 28 19.97 12.07 5.02
N ILE A 29 19.13 13.11 4.92
CA ILE A 29 18.70 13.73 3.67
C ILE A 29 18.60 15.23 3.90
N MET A 30 19.04 16.01 2.93
CA MET A 30 18.75 17.44 2.87
C MET A 30 18.04 17.76 1.57
N THR A 31 17.00 18.59 1.66
CA THR A 31 16.26 19.07 0.52
C THR A 31 16.26 20.59 0.54
N HIS A 32 16.57 21.16 -0.61
CA HIS A 32 16.71 22.60 -0.79
C HIS A 32 15.98 23.04 -2.05
N THR A 33 15.29 24.17 -1.94
CA THR A 33 14.70 24.90 -3.08
C THR A 33 15.56 26.13 -3.32
N SER A 34 16.20 26.21 -4.50
CA SER A 34 16.95 27.39 -4.98
C SER A 34 17.57 27.17 -6.38
N GLN A 35 17.96 28.27 -7.03
CA GLN A 35 18.90 28.23 -8.15
C GLN A 35 20.30 27.81 -7.67
N LEU A 36 20.66 26.54 -7.87
CA LEU A 36 22.02 26.03 -7.69
C LEU A 36 22.67 25.86 -9.06
N THR A 37 23.87 26.41 -9.22
CA THR A 37 24.69 26.23 -10.42
C THR A 37 25.83 25.29 -10.07
N VAL A 38 25.95 24.20 -10.83
CA VAL A 38 27.05 23.20 -10.81
C VAL A 38 26.89 22.03 -9.83
N LEU A 39 27.00 20.82 -10.40
CA LEU A 39 27.17 19.53 -9.74
C LEU A 39 28.57 19.47 -9.10
N ARG A 40 28.66 19.19 -7.79
CA ARG A 40 29.89 18.70 -7.18
C ARG A 40 29.60 17.51 -6.27
N TYR A 41 30.35 16.43 -6.49
CA TYR A 41 30.51 15.35 -5.51
C TYR A 41 31.29 15.91 -4.32
N TYR A 42 30.82 15.66 -3.10
CA TYR A 42 31.51 16.08 -1.88
C TYR A 42 31.94 14.83 -1.10
N GLU A 43 33.26 14.64 -0.99
CA GLU A 43 33.84 13.54 -0.20
C GLU A 43 33.33 13.57 1.25
N GLY A 44 32.87 12.41 1.73
CA GLY A 44 32.39 12.21 3.10
C GLY A 44 30.95 12.65 3.36
N ILE A 45 30.27 13.20 2.35
CA ILE A 45 28.96 13.84 2.46
C ILE A 45 27.97 13.00 1.60
N GLY A 46 28.17 12.81 0.29
CA GLY A 46 27.42 11.83 -0.49
C GLY A 46 26.98 12.32 -1.87
N GLN A 47 25.95 11.68 -2.46
CA GLN A 47 25.49 12.02 -3.82
C GLN A 47 24.49 13.19 -3.80
N LEU A 48 24.84 14.26 -4.53
CA LEU A 48 23.98 15.42 -4.77
C LEU A 48 23.20 15.23 -6.08
N ILE A 49 21.87 15.31 -6.02
CA ILE A 49 20.99 15.23 -7.18
C ILE A 49 20.30 16.58 -7.36
N LEU A 50 20.46 17.18 -8.54
CA LEU A 50 20.05 18.56 -8.82
C LEU A 50 19.26 18.64 -10.12
N VAL A 51 18.17 19.42 -10.09
CA VAL A 51 17.38 19.80 -11.26
C VAL A 51 17.33 21.32 -11.34
N LYS A 52 17.65 21.86 -12.52
CA LYS A 52 17.76 23.31 -12.77
C LYS A 52 16.65 23.79 -13.70
N GLY A 53 16.03 24.93 -13.36
CA GLY A 53 15.17 25.72 -14.25
C GLY A 53 15.76 27.11 -14.54
N LYS A 54 15.17 27.86 -15.49
CA LYS A 54 15.40 29.31 -15.60
C LYS A 54 14.54 30.00 -14.53
N GLY A 55 15.15 30.48 -13.45
CA GLY A 55 14.45 31.21 -12.38
C GLY A 55 14.33 30.48 -11.03
N GLY A 56 14.58 29.16 -10.97
CA GLY A 56 14.46 28.33 -9.77
C GLY A 56 15.31 27.05 -9.81
N GLY A 57 15.14 26.20 -8.79
CA GLY A 57 15.69 24.83 -8.78
C GLY A 57 15.31 24.04 -7.53
N VAL A 58 15.31 22.72 -7.65
CA VAL A 58 15.12 21.79 -6.54
C VAL A 58 16.31 20.84 -6.45
N CYS A 59 16.72 20.55 -5.22
CA CYS A 59 17.89 19.71 -4.96
C CYS A 59 17.65 18.77 -3.78
N ILE A 60 18.11 17.53 -3.95
CA ILE A 60 18.11 16.50 -2.92
C ILE A 60 19.54 16.04 -2.73
N TYR A 61 19.97 16.06 -1.48
CA TYR A 61 21.23 15.50 -1.04
C TYR A 61 20.98 14.25 -0.19
N VAL A 62 21.70 13.17 -0.48
CA VAL A 62 21.56 11.87 0.18
C VAL A 62 22.88 11.47 0.81
N ASN A 63 22.83 11.18 2.11
CA ASN A 63 24.00 10.72 2.86
C ASN A 63 24.36 9.27 2.49
N GLU A 64 25.58 9.08 1.98
CA GLU A 64 26.09 7.76 1.55
C GLU A 64 26.15 6.73 2.69
N LYS A 65 26.34 7.17 3.93
CA LYS A 65 26.34 6.28 5.10
C LYS A 65 24.95 5.71 5.40
N TRP A 66 23.91 6.35 4.89
CA TRP A 66 22.53 5.92 5.08
C TRP A 66 21.95 5.19 3.88
N CYS A 67 22.28 5.63 2.66
CA CYS A 67 21.85 4.98 1.42
C CYS A 67 23.00 4.89 0.43
N HIS A 68 23.23 3.68 -0.09
CA HIS A 68 24.23 3.46 -1.14
C HIS A 68 23.86 4.26 -2.42
N PRO A 69 24.82 4.89 -3.13
CA PRO A 69 24.56 5.66 -4.35
C PRO A 69 23.77 4.90 -5.43
N ASN A 70 24.14 3.64 -5.70
CA ASN A 70 23.41 2.79 -6.66
C ASN A 70 21.93 2.50 -6.28
N ASN A 71 21.53 2.79 -5.04
CA ASN A 71 20.16 2.66 -4.57
C ASN A 71 19.41 3.99 -4.55
N ALA A 72 20.04 5.08 -5.02
CA ALA A 72 19.44 6.40 -5.18
C ALA A 72 19.22 6.70 -6.66
N LEU A 73 17.98 6.56 -7.11
CA LEU A 73 17.61 6.63 -8.52
C LEU A 73 16.68 7.81 -8.76
N ILE A 74 17.05 8.69 -9.69
CA ILE A 74 16.16 9.73 -10.18
C ILE A 74 15.05 9.04 -10.97
N LYS A 75 13.79 9.30 -10.60
CA LYS A 75 12.61 8.73 -11.27
C LYS A 75 11.91 9.72 -12.16
N HIS A 76 11.82 10.98 -11.72
CA HIS A 76 11.15 12.04 -12.46
C HIS A 76 11.82 13.36 -12.16
N HIS A 77 11.89 14.23 -13.16
CA HIS A 77 12.18 15.64 -12.96
C HIS A 77 11.42 16.47 -13.99
N SER A 78 10.87 17.60 -13.56
CA SER A 78 10.24 18.54 -14.48
C SER A 78 10.35 19.97 -13.96
N CYS A 79 10.54 20.91 -14.90
CA CYS A 79 10.57 22.34 -14.65
C CYS A 79 9.45 22.98 -15.48
N PHE A 80 8.20 22.81 -15.04
CA PHE A 80 7.05 23.44 -15.68
C PHE A 80 6.90 24.89 -15.20
N PRO A 81 6.17 25.74 -15.94
CA PRO A 81 5.87 27.10 -15.48
C PRO A 81 5.19 27.15 -14.11
N ASN A 82 4.42 26.11 -13.78
CA ASN A 82 3.61 26.03 -12.58
C ASN A 82 4.34 25.39 -11.38
N ILE A 83 5.24 24.44 -11.65
CA ILE A 83 5.90 23.62 -10.63
C ILE A 83 7.26 23.12 -11.12
N GLU A 84 8.26 23.22 -10.25
CA GLU A 84 9.52 22.51 -10.40
C GLU A 84 9.54 21.34 -9.42
N ILE A 85 9.83 20.14 -9.90
CA ILE A 85 9.79 18.92 -9.10
C ILE A 85 10.96 17.98 -9.45
N LEU A 86 11.53 17.39 -8.41
CA LEU A 86 12.53 16.32 -8.50
C LEU A 86 12.04 15.15 -7.65
N THR A 87 11.91 13.98 -8.28
CA THR A 87 11.51 12.73 -7.63
C THR A 87 12.68 11.75 -7.62
N VAL A 88 13.07 11.31 -6.43
CA VAL A 88 14.14 10.34 -6.22
C VAL A 88 13.61 9.14 -5.44
N SER A 89 13.90 7.95 -5.94
CA SER A 89 13.65 6.66 -5.29
C SER A 89 14.90 6.24 -4.53
N LEU A 90 14.77 5.96 -3.24
CA LEU A 90 15.87 5.66 -2.32
C LEU A 90 15.62 4.32 -1.62
N ARG A 91 16.63 3.43 -1.63
CA ARG A 91 16.63 2.22 -0.81
C ARG A 91 17.80 2.24 0.19
N PRO A 92 17.58 2.78 1.41
CA PRO A 92 18.63 2.85 2.44
C PRO A 92 19.00 1.45 2.95
N TYR A 93 20.14 1.36 3.64
CA TYR A 93 20.63 0.10 4.22
C TYR A 93 19.62 -0.52 5.20
N TYR A 94 18.93 0.34 5.96
CA TYR A 94 17.91 -0.06 6.92
C TYR A 94 16.61 0.69 6.63
N LEU A 95 15.55 -0.08 6.35
CA LEU A 95 14.19 0.41 6.22
C LEU A 95 13.23 -0.55 6.94
N PRO A 96 12.19 -0.05 7.62
CA PRO A 96 11.10 -0.89 8.10
C PRO A 96 10.56 -1.81 6.98
N ARG A 97 10.25 -3.06 7.33
CA ARG A 97 9.92 -4.12 6.34
C ARG A 97 8.60 -3.87 5.60
N GLU A 98 7.73 -3.11 6.22
CA GLU A 98 6.48 -2.65 5.66
C GLU A 98 6.69 -1.76 4.42
N PHE A 99 7.82 -1.05 4.34
CA PHE A 99 8.15 -0.20 3.20
C PHE A 99 9.09 -0.90 2.22
N SER A 100 8.74 -0.83 0.94
CA SER A 100 9.54 -1.38 -0.16
C SER A 100 10.77 -0.51 -0.46
N HIS A 101 10.62 0.80 -0.43
CA HIS A 101 11.64 1.83 -0.60
C HIS A 101 11.04 3.19 -0.21
N ILE A 102 11.82 4.27 -0.32
CA ILE A 102 11.37 5.64 -0.07
C ILE A 102 11.28 6.37 -1.41
N ILE A 103 10.20 7.11 -1.63
CA ILE A 103 10.08 8.04 -2.76
C ILE A 103 10.04 9.44 -2.18
N ILE A 104 10.92 10.32 -2.66
CA ILE A 104 10.98 11.72 -2.23
C ILE A 104 10.71 12.61 -3.42
N HIS A 105 9.67 13.42 -3.30
CA HIS A 105 9.36 14.51 -4.21
C HIS A 105 9.80 15.80 -3.53
N THR A 106 10.74 16.53 -4.13
CA THR A 106 11.08 17.89 -3.73
C THR A 106 10.51 18.87 -4.74
N VAL A 107 9.69 19.79 -4.25
CA VAL A 107 8.81 20.66 -5.02
C VAL A 107 9.13 22.12 -4.75
N TYR A 108 9.07 22.94 -5.79
CA TYR A 108 9.07 24.39 -5.71
C TYR A 108 7.91 24.95 -6.55
N VAL A 109 7.02 25.72 -5.92
CA VAL A 109 5.91 26.41 -6.60
C VAL A 109 6.24 27.90 -6.66
N PRO A 110 6.44 28.52 -7.84
CA PRO A 110 7.07 29.83 -7.94
C PRO A 110 6.20 31.01 -7.49
N HIS A 111 4.88 30.97 -7.71
CA HIS A 111 4.00 32.09 -7.36
C HIS A 111 2.55 31.67 -7.07
N ARG A 112 1.80 32.53 -6.38
CA ARG A 112 0.42 32.26 -5.94
C ARG A 112 -0.54 31.91 -7.08
N SER A 113 -0.43 32.58 -8.22
CA SER A 113 -1.39 32.41 -9.32
C SER A 113 -1.34 31.02 -9.97
N VAL A 114 -0.25 30.26 -9.79
CA VAL A 114 -0.11 28.89 -10.31
C VAL A 114 -0.35 27.81 -9.25
N ALA A 115 -0.75 28.17 -8.02
CA ALA A 115 -0.92 27.22 -6.94
C ALA A 115 -1.96 26.11 -7.27
N LYS A 116 -3.06 26.46 -7.92
CA LYS A 116 -4.10 25.49 -8.35
C LYS A 116 -3.59 24.53 -9.44
N PRO A 117 -3.10 25.01 -10.60
CA PRO A 117 -2.58 24.09 -11.63
C PRO A 117 -1.38 23.28 -11.12
N ALA A 118 -0.50 23.86 -10.29
CA ALA A 118 0.60 23.13 -9.65
C ALA A 118 0.10 22.01 -8.73
N THR A 119 -1.02 22.21 -8.02
CA THR A 119 -1.63 21.16 -7.19
C THR A 119 -2.11 19.99 -8.03
N LEU A 120 -2.77 20.27 -9.16
CA LEU A 120 -3.27 19.24 -10.08
C LEU A 120 -2.12 18.44 -10.69
N GLU A 121 -1.11 19.11 -11.23
CA GLU A 121 0.08 18.46 -11.78
C GLU A 121 0.81 17.60 -10.72
N LEU A 122 0.87 18.08 -9.48
CA LEU A 122 1.48 17.33 -8.38
C LEU A 122 0.65 16.08 -8.01
N VAL A 123 -0.68 16.17 -8.00
CA VAL A 123 -1.57 15.03 -7.76
C VAL A 123 -1.38 13.95 -8.82
N ASP A 124 -1.37 14.32 -10.11
CA ASP A 124 -1.17 13.35 -11.20
C ASP A 124 0.16 12.59 -11.06
N ILE A 125 1.24 13.30 -10.68
CA ILE A 125 2.55 12.69 -10.43
C ILE A 125 2.47 11.74 -9.22
N ILE A 126 1.84 12.16 -8.12
CA ILE A 126 1.69 11.32 -6.93
C ILE A 126 0.95 10.04 -7.27
N ASP A 127 -0.18 10.13 -7.98
CA ASP A 127 -1.03 8.99 -8.34
C ASP A 127 -0.28 7.97 -9.20
N GLN A 128 0.56 8.45 -10.14
CA GLN A 128 1.43 7.59 -10.95
C GLN A 128 2.43 6.79 -10.08
N PHE A 129 3.05 7.44 -9.10
CA PHE A 129 4.02 6.80 -8.21
C PHE A 129 3.36 5.88 -7.17
N GLU A 130 2.18 6.24 -6.66
CA GLU A 130 1.41 5.37 -5.77
C GLU A 130 0.95 4.10 -6.48
N SER A 131 0.48 4.22 -7.73
CA SER A 131 0.06 3.08 -8.55
C SER A 131 1.21 2.11 -8.85
N SER A 132 2.40 2.66 -9.14
CA SER A 132 3.58 1.84 -9.45
C SER A 132 4.29 1.28 -8.22
N ALA A 133 4.16 1.93 -7.06
CA ALA A 133 4.85 1.57 -5.83
C ALA A 133 3.97 1.75 -4.57
N PRO A 134 2.89 0.97 -4.42
CA PRO A 134 1.92 1.15 -3.33
C PRO A 134 2.49 0.89 -1.93
N ASP A 135 3.52 0.04 -1.83
CA ASP A 135 4.23 -0.26 -0.58
C ASP A 135 5.38 0.74 -0.30
N ALA A 136 5.53 1.83 -1.06
CA ALA A 136 6.60 2.82 -0.82
C ALA A 136 6.24 3.79 0.32
N PHE A 137 7.26 4.27 1.02
CA PHE A 137 7.12 5.41 1.91
C PHE A 137 7.34 6.69 1.11
N THR A 138 6.28 7.47 0.94
CA THR A 138 6.32 8.68 0.10
C THR A 138 6.45 9.92 0.96
N ILE A 139 7.40 10.77 0.59
CA ILE A 139 7.67 12.06 1.20
C ILE A 139 7.56 13.13 0.10
N ILE A 140 6.72 14.13 0.31
CA ILE A 140 6.60 15.27 -0.60
C ILE A 140 6.99 16.51 0.20
N ASN A 141 8.00 17.23 -0.22
CA ASN A 141 8.52 18.37 0.53
C ASN A 141 9.01 19.50 -0.36
N GLY A 142 9.32 20.63 0.26
CA GLY A 142 9.86 21.79 -0.42
C GLY A 142 9.04 23.03 -0.14
N ASP A 143 9.16 24.02 -1.01
CA ASP A 143 8.51 25.32 -0.84
C ASP A 143 7.26 25.39 -1.72
N PHE A 144 6.11 25.32 -1.05
CA PHE A 144 4.81 25.28 -1.69
C PHE A 144 4.25 26.68 -1.92
N ASN A 145 4.83 27.72 -1.30
CA ASN A 145 4.28 29.07 -1.23
C ASN A 145 2.79 29.07 -0.82
N HIS A 146 1.87 29.08 -1.80
CA HIS A 146 0.42 29.08 -1.58
C HIS A 146 -0.30 27.79 -2.00
N CYS A 147 0.44 26.77 -2.42
CA CYS A 147 -0.06 25.44 -2.76
C CYS A 147 -0.31 24.61 -1.49
N ASP A 148 -1.36 23.79 -1.46
CA ASP A 148 -1.71 22.95 -0.30
C ASP A 148 -2.42 21.67 -0.75
N LEU A 149 -1.82 20.52 -0.41
CA LEU A 149 -2.38 19.21 -0.71
C LEU A 149 -3.56 18.81 0.19
N ARG A 150 -3.81 19.49 1.31
CA ARG A 150 -4.92 19.13 2.23
C ARG A 150 -6.30 19.25 1.59
N LYS A 151 -6.42 20.04 0.52
CA LYS A 151 -7.67 20.26 -0.22
C LYS A 151 -7.78 19.38 -1.47
N SER A 152 -6.81 18.51 -1.70
CA SER A 152 -6.78 17.60 -2.85
C SER A 152 -7.40 16.24 -2.52
N SER A 153 -7.53 15.38 -3.53
CA SER A 153 -7.99 13.99 -3.39
C SER A 153 -6.98 13.06 -2.71
N VAL A 154 -5.71 13.46 -2.59
CA VAL A 154 -4.66 12.59 -2.05
C VAL A 154 -4.65 12.59 -0.52
N HIS A 155 -4.59 11.41 0.09
CA HIS A 155 -4.64 11.25 1.54
C HIS A 155 -3.25 11.31 2.19
N TYR A 156 -2.71 12.53 2.30
CA TYR A 156 -1.40 12.78 2.89
C TYR A 156 -1.46 13.59 4.18
N TYR A 157 -0.55 13.29 5.11
CA TYR A 157 -0.44 13.97 6.39
C TYR A 157 0.67 15.01 6.35
N GLN A 158 0.30 16.27 6.55
CA GLN A 158 1.26 17.36 6.70
C GLN A 158 2.00 17.22 8.07
N GLN A 159 3.34 17.32 8.06
CA GLN A 159 4.20 17.13 9.23
C GLN A 159 4.84 18.42 9.81
N VAL A 160 4.96 19.51 9.05
CA VAL A 160 5.58 20.79 9.50
C VAL A 160 4.57 21.66 10.22
N LYS A 161 4.78 21.92 11.51
CA LYS A 161 3.86 22.68 12.38
C LYS A 161 4.42 24.03 12.84
N CYS A 162 5.63 24.38 12.40
CA CYS A 162 6.34 25.60 12.78
C CYS A 162 6.44 26.56 11.59
N ALA A 163 6.51 27.86 11.87
CA ALA A 163 6.72 28.86 10.82
C ALA A 163 8.05 28.65 10.10
N THR A 164 8.09 28.89 8.79
CA THR A 164 9.29 28.73 7.96
C THR A 164 9.71 30.02 7.29
N ARG A 165 8.83 31.02 7.22
CA ARG A 165 9.17 32.39 6.83
C ARG A 165 8.32 33.37 7.64
N ASP A 166 8.97 34.22 8.42
CA ASP A 166 8.30 35.11 9.38
C ASP A 166 7.29 34.33 10.26
N THR A 167 5.99 34.63 10.13
CA THR A 167 4.90 33.93 10.81
C THR A 167 4.22 32.86 9.95
N ALA A 168 4.59 32.75 8.66
CA ALA A 168 3.98 31.85 7.69
C ALA A 168 4.69 30.49 7.63
N THR A 169 3.95 29.43 7.29
CA THR A 169 4.48 28.09 7.02
C THR A 169 4.33 27.82 5.52
N LEU A 170 5.39 28.07 4.76
CA LEU A 170 5.40 27.95 3.30
C LEU A 170 6.13 26.69 2.85
N ASP A 171 7.16 26.30 3.61
CA ASP A 171 7.87 25.06 3.38
C ASP A 171 7.10 23.93 4.08
N LEU A 172 6.51 23.05 3.28
CA LEU A 172 5.65 21.97 3.76
C LEU A 172 6.33 20.62 3.57
N LEU A 173 5.93 19.65 4.39
CA LEU A 173 6.26 18.25 4.18
C LEU A 173 5.02 17.40 4.42
N TYR A 174 4.70 16.57 3.45
CA TYR A 174 3.59 15.62 3.45
C TYR A 174 4.12 14.20 3.38
N THR A 175 3.46 13.28 4.10
CA THR A 175 3.78 11.84 4.07
C THR A 175 2.52 10.99 4.01
N ASN A 176 2.59 9.82 3.38
CA ASN A 176 1.50 8.84 3.36
C ASN A 176 1.32 8.11 4.71
N VAL A 177 2.15 8.43 5.71
CA VAL A 177 2.07 7.91 7.08
C VAL A 177 1.84 9.05 8.06
N LYS A 178 0.86 8.87 8.95
CA LYS A 178 0.55 9.83 10.01
C LYS A 178 1.66 9.88 11.06
N ASP A 179 1.96 11.09 11.55
CA ASP A 179 2.95 11.35 12.61
C ASP A 179 4.33 10.71 12.34
N ALA A 180 4.73 10.68 11.07
CA ALA A 180 5.99 10.09 10.65
C ALA A 180 7.21 10.88 11.15
N TYR A 181 7.07 12.21 11.25
CA TYR A 181 8.14 13.12 11.65
C TYR A 181 7.71 14.08 12.76
N LEU A 182 8.68 14.48 13.58
CA LEU A 182 8.60 15.67 14.42
C LEU A 182 9.33 16.79 13.69
N SER A 183 8.64 17.91 13.44
CA SER A 183 9.25 19.13 12.88
C SER A 183 9.81 20.00 13.99
N ILE A 184 11.06 20.41 13.83
CA ILE A 184 11.79 21.30 14.72
C ILE A 184 12.29 22.46 13.86
N GLN A 185 11.89 23.68 14.21
CA GLN A 185 12.39 24.89 13.55
C GLN A 185 13.86 25.10 13.92
N LEU A 186 14.68 25.38 12.92
CA LEU A 186 16.06 25.80 13.08
C LEU A 186 16.23 27.23 12.57
N PRO A 187 17.24 27.97 13.05
CA PRO A 187 17.56 29.29 12.52
C PRO A 187 17.78 29.26 11.00
N LYS A 188 17.52 30.40 10.35
CA LYS A 188 17.89 30.62 8.95
C LYS A 188 19.38 30.39 8.70
N LEU A 189 19.68 29.91 7.51
CA LEU A 189 21.06 29.75 7.05
C LEU A 189 21.57 31.12 6.56
N GLY A 190 22.62 31.65 7.18
CA GLY A 190 23.22 32.92 6.79
C GLY A 190 22.21 34.06 6.62
N LYS A 191 22.12 34.60 5.40
CA LYS A 191 21.20 35.69 5.03
C LYS A 191 19.90 35.20 4.40
N ALA A 192 19.58 33.91 4.46
CA ALA A 192 18.34 33.37 3.94
C ALA A 192 17.12 34.02 4.61
N ASP A 193 16.03 34.17 3.87
CA ASP A 193 14.75 34.69 4.37
C ASP A 193 13.84 33.58 4.94
N HIS A 194 14.19 32.31 4.71
CA HIS A 194 13.51 31.15 5.27
C HIS A 194 14.30 30.53 6.43
N ASN A 195 13.57 30.11 7.46
CA ASN A 195 14.07 29.26 8.53
C ASN A 195 14.22 27.83 8.02
N LEU A 196 15.24 27.14 8.51
CA LEU A 196 15.41 25.72 8.24
C LEU A 196 14.42 24.90 9.08
N VAL A 197 14.03 23.74 8.57
CA VAL A 197 13.24 22.76 9.32
C VAL A 197 14.01 21.46 9.42
N ASN A 198 14.29 21.04 10.65
CA ASN A 198 14.80 19.72 10.95
C ASN A 198 13.63 18.76 11.19
N LEU A 199 13.69 17.59 10.57
CA LEU A 199 12.62 16.59 10.63
C LEU A 199 13.19 15.32 11.23
N VAL A 200 12.85 15.07 12.49
CA VAL A 200 13.32 13.91 13.23
C VAL A 200 12.31 12.77 13.05
N PRO A 201 12.72 11.57 12.60
CA PRO A 201 11.81 10.43 12.47
C PRO A 201 11.15 10.10 13.82
N ARG A 202 9.82 10.17 13.86
CA ARG A 202 8.99 9.72 14.99
C ARG A 202 8.38 8.34 14.73
N TYR A 203 8.35 7.93 13.46
CA TYR A 203 7.81 6.65 13.03
C TYR A 203 8.40 5.46 13.81
N ARG A 204 7.51 4.58 14.27
CA ARG A 204 7.87 3.26 14.82
C ARG A 204 7.32 2.19 13.89
N SER A 205 8.09 1.13 13.63
CA SER A 205 7.61 0.04 12.76
C SER A 205 6.38 -0.66 13.35
N ILE A 206 5.54 -1.24 12.50
CA ILE A 206 4.30 -1.92 12.92
C ILE A 206 4.61 -3.04 13.93
N VAL A 207 5.69 -3.80 13.72
CA VAL A 207 6.13 -4.87 14.64
C VAL A 207 6.44 -4.38 16.05
N LYS A 208 6.87 -3.12 16.18
CA LYS A 208 7.16 -2.51 17.49
C LYS A 208 5.92 -1.90 18.13
N ARG A 209 4.91 -1.53 17.32
CA ARG A 209 3.67 -0.89 17.78
C ARG A 209 2.61 -1.91 18.18
N GLU A 210 2.50 -2.99 17.42
CA GLU A 210 1.45 -3.99 17.58
C GLU A 210 2.02 -5.32 18.09
N LYS A 211 1.30 -5.95 19.02
CA LYS A 211 1.66 -7.28 19.51
C LYS A 211 1.38 -8.33 18.44
N ALA A 212 2.28 -9.30 18.33
CA ALA A 212 2.05 -10.45 17.47
C ALA A 212 0.85 -11.26 17.97
N ARG A 213 0.01 -11.72 17.04
CA ARG A 213 -1.16 -12.56 17.33
C ARG A 213 -0.73 -14.02 17.36
N VAL A 214 -1.27 -14.80 18.27
CA VAL A 214 -1.19 -16.27 18.21
C VAL A 214 -2.47 -16.75 17.53
N ILE A 215 -2.31 -17.54 16.47
CA ILE A 215 -3.43 -18.21 15.81
C ILE A 215 -3.25 -19.71 15.92
N THR A 216 -4.35 -20.43 16.12
CA THR A 216 -4.38 -21.88 16.05
C THR A 216 -4.63 -22.29 14.61
N ILE A 217 -3.77 -23.13 14.05
CA ILE A 217 -3.92 -23.70 12.71
C ILE A 217 -3.99 -25.22 12.80
N GLN A 218 -4.81 -25.83 11.95
CA GLN A 218 -4.80 -27.29 11.75
C GLN A 218 -3.55 -27.69 10.96
N GLN A 219 -2.83 -28.70 11.44
CA GLN A 219 -1.59 -29.19 10.85
C GLN A 219 -1.86 -30.43 9.99
N TRP A 220 -2.25 -30.19 8.75
CA TRP A 220 -2.37 -31.20 7.70
C TRP A 220 -1.00 -31.77 7.34
N ASN A 221 -0.68 -32.93 7.88
CA ASN A 221 0.50 -33.73 7.55
C ASN A 221 0.04 -35.09 7.05
N ASP A 222 0.88 -35.80 6.30
CA ASP A 222 0.48 -37.04 5.61
C ASP A 222 -0.11 -38.07 6.60
N ASN A 223 0.49 -38.23 7.77
CA ASN A 223 -0.01 -39.12 8.82
C ASN A 223 -1.41 -38.71 9.34
N ALA A 224 -1.64 -37.42 9.60
CA ALA A 224 -2.95 -36.93 10.05
C ALA A 224 -4.03 -37.06 8.95
N VAL A 225 -3.64 -36.88 7.68
CA VAL A 225 -4.53 -37.08 6.53
C VAL A 225 -4.90 -38.56 6.39
N ASP A 226 -3.94 -39.46 6.52
CA ASP A 226 -4.17 -40.90 6.40
C ASP A 226 -5.03 -41.43 7.56
N HIS A 227 -4.82 -40.93 8.78
CA HIS A 227 -5.73 -41.23 9.90
C HIS A 227 -7.16 -40.74 9.64
N LEU A 228 -7.32 -39.51 9.12
CA LEU A 228 -8.65 -38.97 8.83
C LEU A 228 -9.35 -39.79 7.75
N ARG A 229 -8.62 -40.22 6.72
CA ARG A 229 -9.15 -41.13 5.69
C ARG A 229 -9.62 -42.44 6.30
N ALA A 230 -8.81 -43.08 7.13
CA ALA A 230 -9.17 -44.33 7.77
C ALA A 230 -10.45 -44.21 8.63
N GLU A 231 -10.61 -43.10 9.35
CA GLU A 231 -11.81 -42.84 10.17
C GLU A 231 -13.06 -42.64 9.29
N LEU A 232 -12.95 -41.85 8.22
CA LEU A 232 -14.04 -41.63 7.27
C LEU A 232 -14.40 -42.89 6.48
N ASP A 233 -13.43 -43.72 6.11
CA ASP A 233 -13.64 -44.99 5.43
C ASP A 233 -14.31 -46.02 6.34
N SER A 234 -14.09 -45.93 7.66
CA SER A 234 -14.72 -46.80 8.66
C SER A 234 -16.12 -46.34 9.08
N THR A 235 -16.56 -45.16 8.62
CA THR A 235 -17.85 -44.58 9.00
C THR A 235 -18.99 -45.24 8.20
N ASP A 236 -20.04 -45.67 8.89
CA ASP A 236 -21.27 -46.13 8.22
C ASP A 236 -22.12 -44.93 7.76
N TRP A 237 -21.98 -44.59 6.48
CA TRP A 237 -22.68 -43.43 5.90
C TRP A 237 -24.19 -43.62 5.77
N ASN A 238 -24.68 -44.86 5.74
CA ASN A 238 -26.11 -45.14 5.59
C ASN A 238 -26.89 -44.68 6.84
N MET A 239 -26.27 -44.71 8.01
CA MET A 239 -26.85 -44.20 9.25
C MET A 239 -27.33 -42.75 9.12
N PHE A 240 -26.59 -41.89 8.42
CA PHE A 240 -26.99 -40.48 8.24
C PHE A 240 -28.17 -40.34 7.28
N VAL A 241 -28.20 -41.17 6.24
CA VAL A 241 -29.29 -41.20 5.25
C VAL A 241 -30.60 -41.67 5.90
N GLU A 242 -30.52 -42.67 6.78
CA GLU A 242 -31.68 -43.19 7.50
C GLU A 242 -32.18 -42.26 8.61
N ALA A 243 -31.29 -41.46 9.20
CA ALA A 243 -31.61 -40.56 10.31
C ALA A 243 -32.05 -39.14 9.91
N SER A 244 -31.98 -38.79 8.62
CA SER A 244 -32.31 -37.44 8.15
C SER A 244 -33.63 -37.44 7.38
N ASP A 245 -34.52 -36.49 7.69
CA ASP A 245 -35.85 -36.41 7.06
C ASP A 245 -35.81 -35.70 5.71
N ASP A 246 -34.82 -34.83 5.48
CA ASP A 246 -34.63 -34.11 4.22
C ASP A 246 -33.15 -33.93 3.80
N LEU A 247 -32.95 -33.47 2.56
CA LEU A 247 -31.61 -33.28 1.97
C LEU A 247 -30.79 -32.20 2.67
N ASN A 248 -31.42 -31.16 3.22
CA ASN A 248 -30.70 -30.11 3.93
C ASN A 248 -30.20 -30.64 5.28
N GLU A 249 -31.05 -31.37 6.01
CA GLU A 249 -30.68 -32.01 7.28
C GLU A 249 -29.57 -33.05 7.08
N LEU A 250 -29.66 -33.87 6.03
CA LEU A 250 -28.60 -34.82 5.66
C LEU A 250 -27.27 -34.10 5.39
N THR A 251 -27.32 -33.03 4.58
CA THR A 251 -26.12 -32.25 4.24
C THR A 251 -25.50 -31.61 5.48
N GLN A 252 -26.32 -31.09 6.38
CA GLN A 252 -25.88 -30.47 7.61
C GLN A 252 -25.23 -31.51 8.54
N THR A 253 -25.89 -32.64 8.77
CA THR A 253 -25.43 -33.69 9.68
C THR A 253 -24.12 -34.32 9.19
N ILE A 254 -24.01 -34.60 7.88
CA ILE A 254 -22.76 -35.08 7.28
C ILE A 254 -21.64 -34.03 7.41
N SER A 255 -21.95 -32.76 7.15
CA SER A 255 -20.97 -31.66 7.28
C SER A 255 -20.46 -31.51 8.72
N ASP A 256 -21.35 -31.66 9.70
CA ASP A 256 -21.03 -31.57 11.12
C ASP A 256 -20.20 -32.77 11.57
N TYR A 257 -20.53 -33.99 11.13
CA TYR A 257 -19.74 -35.19 11.41
C TYR A 257 -18.33 -35.12 10.81
N ILE A 258 -18.21 -34.71 9.54
CA ILE A 258 -16.90 -34.52 8.91
C ILE A 258 -16.10 -33.47 9.67
N SER A 259 -16.73 -32.36 10.08
CA SER A 259 -16.07 -31.32 10.87
C SER A 259 -15.59 -31.85 12.22
N PHE A 260 -16.37 -32.71 12.87
CA PHE A 260 -16.00 -33.41 14.10
C PHE A 260 -14.79 -34.33 13.91
N CYS A 261 -14.79 -35.19 12.89
CA CYS A 261 -13.64 -36.05 12.58
C CYS A 261 -12.37 -35.22 12.30
N VAL A 262 -12.50 -34.14 11.54
CA VAL A 262 -11.40 -33.22 11.28
C VAL A 262 -10.86 -32.61 12.58
N ASP A 263 -11.73 -32.16 13.48
CA ASP A 263 -11.32 -31.53 14.73
C ASP A 263 -10.68 -32.49 15.75
N ASN A 264 -11.03 -33.77 15.70
CA ASN A 264 -10.46 -34.81 16.56
C ASN A 264 -9.13 -35.34 16.02
N VAL A 265 -9.05 -35.60 14.72
CA VAL A 265 -7.89 -36.25 14.10
C VAL A 265 -6.79 -35.25 13.78
N ILE A 266 -7.15 -34.08 13.25
CA ILE A 266 -6.15 -33.15 12.72
C ILE A 266 -5.53 -32.35 13.87
N PRO A 267 -4.22 -32.51 14.14
CA PRO A 267 -3.59 -31.84 15.28
C PRO A 267 -3.58 -30.33 15.08
N LYS A 268 -3.86 -29.60 16.16
CA LYS A 268 -3.86 -28.14 16.19
C LYS A 268 -2.49 -27.64 16.64
N LYS A 269 -1.99 -26.60 15.97
CA LYS A 269 -0.71 -25.96 16.27
C LYS A 269 -0.89 -24.46 16.41
N GLU A 270 -0.32 -23.91 17.48
CA GLU A 270 -0.23 -22.47 17.66
C GLU A 270 0.92 -21.87 16.84
N VAL A 271 0.60 -20.82 16.09
CA VAL A 271 1.58 -20.07 15.30
C VAL A 271 1.48 -18.58 15.62
N LYS A 272 2.62 -18.02 15.98
CA LYS A 272 2.78 -16.58 16.19
C LYS A 272 2.89 -15.87 14.84
N VAL A 273 1.93 -15.00 14.54
CA VAL A 273 1.85 -14.19 13.32
C VAL A 273 2.11 -12.74 13.68
N PHE A 274 3.11 -12.15 13.02
CA PHE A 274 3.43 -10.74 13.16
C PHE A 274 2.58 -9.90 12.20
N PRO A 275 2.19 -8.68 12.59
CA PRO A 275 1.35 -7.81 11.75
C PRO A 275 1.95 -7.49 10.37
N ASN A 276 3.28 -7.43 10.27
CA ASN A 276 3.98 -7.15 9.02
C ASN A 276 4.30 -8.39 8.18
N ASN A 277 3.74 -9.56 8.53
CA ASN A 277 3.92 -10.76 7.72
C ASN A 277 3.15 -10.61 6.40
N LYS A 278 3.89 -10.52 5.29
CA LYS A 278 3.28 -10.48 3.97
C LYS A 278 2.61 -11.84 3.65
N PRO A 279 1.41 -11.86 3.03
CA PRO A 279 0.64 -13.09 2.79
C PRO A 279 1.38 -14.17 1.98
N TRP A 280 2.23 -13.77 1.03
CA TRP A 280 3.04 -14.67 0.20
C TRP A 280 4.29 -15.24 0.91
N ILE A 281 4.52 -14.95 2.20
CA ILE A 281 5.62 -15.55 2.98
C ILE A 281 5.17 -16.89 3.57
N THR A 282 5.11 -17.90 2.70
CA THR A 282 4.67 -19.25 3.04
C THR A 282 5.76 -20.09 3.70
N LYS A 283 5.42 -21.32 4.11
CA LYS A 283 6.38 -22.29 4.67
C LYS A 283 7.55 -22.54 3.69
N LYS A 284 7.26 -22.64 2.38
CA LYS A 284 8.26 -22.82 1.30
C LYS A 284 9.29 -21.68 1.32
N VAL A 285 8.84 -20.43 1.34
CA VAL A 285 9.72 -19.25 1.42
C VAL A 285 10.55 -19.27 2.70
N LYS A 286 9.93 -19.58 3.86
CA LYS A 286 10.62 -19.64 5.16
C LYS A 286 11.73 -20.69 5.18
N THR A 287 11.52 -21.86 4.56
CA THR A 287 12.55 -22.91 4.43
C THR A 287 13.79 -22.39 3.71
N VAL A 288 13.62 -21.73 2.56
CA VAL A 288 14.75 -21.18 1.79
C VAL A 288 15.44 -20.04 2.55
N ILE A 289 14.69 -19.19 3.25
CA ILE A 289 15.26 -18.13 4.13
C ILE A 289 16.13 -18.76 5.23
N ASN A 290 15.68 -19.83 5.86
CA ASN A 290 16.43 -20.50 6.93
C ASN A 290 17.68 -21.22 6.38
N LYS A 291 17.58 -21.84 5.19
CA LYS A 291 18.73 -22.39 4.46
C LYS A 291 19.79 -21.31 4.20
N LYS A 292 19.37 -20.14 3.70
CA LYS A 292 20.25 -18.98 3.49
C LYS A 292 20.94 -18.52 4.78
N LYS A 293 20.19 -18.41 5.89
CA LYS A 293 20.76 -18.02 7.20
C LYS A 293 21.80 -19.03 7.69
N GLY A 294 21.53 -20.32 7.49
CA GLY A 294 22.48 -21.39 7.83
C GLY A 294 23.78 -21.27 7.05
N LEU A 295 23.70 -21.08 5.72
CA LEU A 295 24.88 -20.87 4.87
C LEU A 295 25.64 -19.59 5.22
N PHE A 296 24.94 -18.51 5.55
CA PHE A 296 25.56 -17.24 5.94
C PHE A 296 26.43 -17.41 7.19
N LYS A 297 25.94 -18.17 8.18
CA LYS A 297 26.73 -18.50 9.38
C LYS A 297 27.96 -19.35 9.08
N LYS A 298 27.93 -20.16 8.01
CA LYS A 298 29.04 -21.02 7.59
C LYS A 298 30.08 -20.33 6.70
N GLY A 299 29.81 -19.12 6.20
CA GLY A 299 30.73 -18.36 5.35
C GLY A 299 30.85 -18.83 3.89
N ASP A 300 30.02 -19.78 3.45
CA ASP A 300 30.06 -20.33 2.10
C ASP A 300 29.45 -19.35 1.07
N SER A 301 30.32 -18.62 0.37
CA SER A 301 29.92 -17.57 -0.56
C SER A 301 29.30 -18.07 -1.87
N SER A 302 29.67 -19.25 -2.36
CA SER A 302 29.13 -19.79 -3.62
C SER A 302 27.72 -20.34 -3.39
N ALA A 303 27.54 -21.18 -2.36
CA ALA A 303 26.23 -21.71 -2.00
C ALA A 303 25.24 -20.59 -1.61
N LEU A 304 25.74 -19.51 -0.99
CA LEU A 304 24.92 -18.32 -0.70
C LEU A 304 24.34 -17.68 -1.97
N ARG A 305 25.11 -17.58 -3.06
CA ARG A 305 24.63 -16.99 -4.32
C ARG A 305 23.54 -17.86 -4.94
N GLU A 306 23.69 -19.18 -4.90
CA GLU A 306 22.69 -20.13 -5.41
C GLU A 306 21.38 -20.07 -4.62
N VAL A 307 21.46 -20.14 -3.29
CA VAL A 307 20.26 -20.03 -2.44
C VAL A 307 19.61 -18.66 -2.55
N GLN A 308 20.36 -17.59 -2.83
CA GLN A 308 19.77 -16.29 -3.14
C GLN A 308 18.99 -16.29 -4.46
N LYS A 309 19.48 -16.96 -5.51
CA LYS A 309 18.74 -17.13 -6.77
C LYS A 309 17.48 -17.97 -6.56
N GLU A 310 17.61 -19.09 -5.83
CA GLU A 310 16.49 -19.95 -5.42
C GLU A 310 15.43 -19.14 -4.65
N LEU A 311 15.85 -18.35 -3.67
CA LEU A 311 14.96 -17.51 -2.87
C LEU A 311 14.21 -16.48 -3.72
N LYS A 312 14.87 -15.82 -4.67
CA LYS A 312 14.22 -14.88 -5.60
C LYS A 312 13.14 -15.57 -6.44
N ARG A 313 13.45 -16.76 -6.98
CA ARG A 313 12.51 -17.56 -7.78
C ARG A 313 11.28 -17.97 -6.97
N VAL A 314 11.48 -18.52 -5.77
CA VAL A 314 10.37 -18.97 -4.91
C VAL A 314 9.52 -17.78 -4.47
N ILE A 315 10.12 -16.63 -4.12
CA ILE A 315 9.36 -15.42 -3.80
C ILE A 315 8.52 -14.96 -4.99
N ALA A 316 9.06 -15.01 -6.22
CA ALA A 316 8.33 -14.62 -7.41
C ALA A 316 7.12 -15.53 -7.67
N GLN A 317 7.30 -16.85 -7.53
CA GLN A 317 6.24 -17.85 -7.68
C GLN A 317 5.13 -17.67 -6.63
N GLU A 318 5.49 -17.50 -5.36
CA GLU A 318 4.52 -17.37 -4.27
C GLU A 318 3.78 -16.02 -4.33
N LYS A 319 4.44 -14.96 -4.85
CA LYS A 319 3.77 -13.70 -5.18
C LYS A 319 2.78 -13.86 -6.33
N ALA A 320 3.13 -14.61 -7.38
CA ALA A 320 2.23 -14.88 -8.51
C ALA A 320 1.01 -15.68 -8.04
N ALA A 321 1.22 -16.79 -7.34
CA ALA A 321 0.13 -17.59 -6.77
C ALA A 321 -0.79 -16.78 -5.84
N TYR A 322 -0.22 -15.83 -5.07
CA TYR A 322 -1.04 -14.92 -4.27
C TYR A 322 -1.85 -13.96 -5.14
N ARG A 323 -1.28 -13.38 -6.20
CA ARG A 323 -2.03 -12.54 -7.15
C ARG A 323 -3.16 -13.33 -7.82
N ASP A 324 -2.87 -14.51 -8.35
CA ASP A 324 -3.87 -15.37 -9.01
C ASP A 324 -5.02 -15.71 -8.03
N LYS A 325 -4.69 -15.94 -6.76
CA LYS A 325 -5.68 -16.14 -5.70
C LYS A 325 -6.57 -14.91 -5.48
N ILE A 326 -6.02 -13.70 -5.56
CA ILE A 326 -6.82 -12.47 -5.41
C ILE A 326 -7.65 -12.23 -6.66
N GLU A 327 -7.07 -12.36 -7.84
CA GLU A 327 -7.76 -12.15 -9.12
C GLU A 327 -8.93 -13.13 -9.30
N SER A 328 -8.78 -14.39 -8.88
CA SER A 328 -9.88 -15.39 -8.89
C SER A 328 -11.04 -15.07 -7.93
N LEU A 329 -10.94 -14.04 -7.08
CA LEU A 329 -12.08 -13.54 -6.31
C LEU A 329 -12.97 -12.59 -7.14
N PHE A 330 -12.48 -12.09 -8.27
CA PHE A 330 -13.16 -11.13 -9.14
C PHE A 330 -13.58 -11.71 -10.50
N THR A 331 -13.21 -12.95 -10.80
CA THR A 331 -13.57 -13.62 -12.06
C THR A 331 -14.99 -14.16 -12.07
N ASP A 332 -15.50 -14.54 -10.90
CA ASP A 332 -16.81 -15.16 -10.77
C ASP A 332 -17.88 -14.07 -10.60
N ASN A 333 -19.08 -14.26 -11.16
CA ASN A 333 -20.22 -13.37 -10.93
C ASN A 333 -20.84 -13.52 -9.52
N ASN A 334 -20.00 -13.76 -8.52
CA ASN A 334 -20.38 -13.97 -7.13
C ASN A 334 -19.99 -12.74 -6.30
N MET A 335 -20.97 -11.88 -6.05
CA MET A 335 -20.80 -10.63 -5.29
C MET A 335 -20.17 -10.85 -3.90
N ARG A 336 -20.44 -12.00 -3.26
CA ARG A 336 -19.85 -12.33 -1.96
C ARG A 336 -18.34 -12.50 -2.06
N ARG A 337 -17.85 -13.19 -3.10
CA ARG A 337 -16.42 -13.38 -3.35
C ARG A 337 -15.73 -12.07 -3.72
N VAL A 338 -16.38 -11.24 -4.53
CA VAL A 338 -15.92 -9.88 -4.85
C VAL A 338 -15.76 -9.07 -3.56
N TRP A 339 -16.76 -9.11 -2.68
CA TRP A 339 -16.72 -8.42 -1.40
C TRP A 339 -15.62 -8.96 -0.46
N ASP A 340 -15.43 -10.27 -0.41
CA ASP A 340 -14.33 -10.89 0.34
C ASP A 340 -12.97 -10.43 -0.21
N GLY A 341 -12.83 -10.30 -1.53
CA GLY A 341 -11.67 -9.73 -2.20
C GLY A 341 -11.42 -8.28 -1.80
N ILE A 342 -12.44 -7.42 -1.87
CA ILE A 342 -12.36 -6.00 -1.45
C ILE A 342 -11.97 -5.90 0.02
N ARG A 343 -12.57 -6.73 0.89
CA ARG A 343 -12.26 -6.78 2.32
C ARG A 343 -10.81 -7.18 2.58
N LEU A 344 -10.31 -8.17 1.83
CA LEU A 344 -8.94 -8.64 1.93
C LEU A 344 -7.94 -7.56 1.48
N MET A 345 -8.23 -6.84 0.40
CA MET A 345 -7.35 -5.78 -0.13
C MET A 345 -7.36 -4.52 0.76
N SER A 346 -8.53 -4.11 1.24
CA SER A 346 -8.69 -2.94 2.11
C SER A 346 -8.17 -3.17 3.54
N GLY A 347 -7.96 -4.43 3.93
CA GLY A 347 -7.65 -4.80 5.32
C GLY A 347 -8.83 -4.54 6.27
N TYR A 348 -10.03 -4.35 5.73
CA TYR A 348 -11.22 -4.01 6.49
C TYR A 348 -11.61 -5.17 7.43
N ARG A 349 -11.68 -4.86 8.72
CA ARG A 349 -12.17 -5.77 9.76
C ARG A 349 -13.48 -5.18 10.25
N ASN A 350 -14.59 -5.90 10.08
CA ASN A 350 -15.86 -5.54 10.71
C ASN A 350 -15.60 -5.31 12.20
N ASN A 351 -15.64 -4.06 12.65
CA ASN A 351 -15.99 -3.78 14.01
C ASN A 351 -17.50 -3.95 14.07
N SER A 352 -17.96 -4.96 14.79
CA SER A 352 -19.39 -5.22 15.05
C SER A 352 -20.13 -3.98 15.58
N ASN A 353 -19.40 -2.96 16.05
CA ASN A 353 -19.93 -1.75 16.66
C ASN A 353 -20.03 -0.53 15.71
N SER A 354 -19.69 -0.65 14.41
CA SER A 354 -19.76 0.50 13.47
C SER A 354 -20.91 0.45 12.46
N CYS A 355 -21.80 -0.53 12.55
CA CYS A 355 -22.98 -0.62 11.69
C CYS A 355 -24.18 0.00 12.41
N HIS A 356 -24.20 1.33 12.57
CA HIS A 356 -25.46 2.06 12.67
C HIS A 356 -26.00 2.25 11.25
N ILE A 357 -26.37 1.15 10.59
CA ILE A 357 -27.32 1.26 9.48
C ILE A 357 -28.66 1.48 10.18
N SER A 358 -29.09 2.74 10.25
CA SER A 358 -30.48 3.08 10.51
C SER A 358 -31.36 2.24 9.59
N GLU A 359 -32.50 1.74 10.08
CA GLU A 359 -33.44 0.91 9.31
C GLU A 359 -33.47 1.36 7.85
N ILE A 360 -33.16 0.43 6.94
CA ILE A 360 -33.12 0.71 5.50
C ILE A 360 -34.56 1.00 5.08
N THR A 361 -34.96 2.27 5.12
CA THR A 361 -36.23 2.73 4.59
C THR A 361 -36.18 2.73 3.07
N LEU A 362 -37.36 2.58 2.44
CA LEU A 362 -37.49 2.68 0.99
C LEU A 362 -36.92 4.01 0.46
N ASP A 363 -37.11 5.09 1.22
CA ASP A 363 -36.59 6.42 0.89
C ASP A 363 -35.06 6.46 0.88
N TYR A 364 -34.40 5.84 1.88
CA TYR A 364 -32.95 5.77 1.92
C TYR A 364 -32.36 4.94 0.76
N ALA A 365 -33.04 3.86 0.38
CA ALA A 365 -32.65 3.07 -0.80
C ALA A 365 -32.80 3.90 -2.10
N ASN A 366 -33.88 4.68 -2.23
CA ASN A 366 -34.10 5.57 -3.36
C ASN A 366 -33.08 6.71 -3.42
N ASP A 367 -32.71 7.29 -2.27
CA ASP A 367 -31.68 8.32 -2.17
C ASP A 367 -30.30 7.80 -2.61
N LEU A 368 -29.94 6.58 -2.20
CA LEU A 368 -28.71 5.92 -2.66
C LEU A 368 -28.75 5.66 -4.17
N ASN A 369 -29.85 5.15 -4.69
CA ASN A 369 -30.03 4.94 -6.12
C ASN A 369 -29.87 6.26 -6.89
N HIS A 370 -30.51 7.35 -6.46
CA HIS A 370 -30.32 8.66 -7.07
C HIS A 370 -28.88 9.16 -6.98
N PHE A 371 -28.21 8.95 -5.84
CA PHE A 371 -26.82 9.37 -5.64
C PHE A 371 -25.83 8.62 -6.53
N TYR A 372 -26.01 7.32 -6.73
CA TYR A 372 -25.11 6.51 -7.56
C TYR A 372 -25.46 6.61 -9.06
N ASN A 373 -26.75 6.68 -9.41
CA ASN A 373 -27.21 6.80 -10.81
C ASN A 373 -26.98 8.20 -11.39
N ARG A 374 -26.62 9.22 -10.60
CA ARG A 374 -26.30 10.56 -11.13
C ARG A 374 -25.10 10.58 -12.09
N PHE A 375 -24.30 9.51 -12.11
CA PHE A 375 -23.17 9.34 -13.00
C PHE A 375 -23.51 8.54 -14.26
N ASP A 376 -24.68 7.88 -14.29
CA ASP A 376 -25.17 7.19 -15.48
C ASP A 376 -25.82 8.21 -16.41
N GLN A 377 -25.14 8.53 -17.53
CA GLN A 377 -25.69 9.38 -18.59
C GLN A 377 -26.50 8.58 -19.63
N GLN A 378 -26.75 7.30 -19.39
CA GLN A 378 -27.52 6.44 -20.31
C GLN A 378 -28.97 6.36 -19.85
N ASP A 379 -29.87 6.79 -20.73
CA ASP A 379 -31.31 6.68 -20.52
C ASP A 379 -31.77 5.24 -20.84
N PHE A 380 -31.95 4.45 -19.79
CA PHE A 380 -32.44 3.07 -19.89
C PHE A 380 -33.98 2.96 -19.92
N SER A 381 -34.71 4.08 -20.02
CA SER A 381 -36.19 4.09 -19.97
C SER A 381 -36.83 3.16 -21.01
N HIS A 382 -36.20 3.02 -22.19
CA HIS A 382 -36.70 2.15 -23.25
C HIS A 382 -36.55 0.65 -22.93
N GLU A 383 -35.46 0.28 -22.27
CA GLU A 383 -35.19 -1.10 -21.82
C GLU A 383 -36.07 -1.45 -20.62
N TYR A 384 -36.27 -0.50 -19.71
CA TYR A 384 -37.18 -0.62 -18.58
C TYR A 384 -38.63 -0.85 -19.04
N SER A 385 -39.07 -0.10 -20.06
CA SER A 385 -40.40 -0.26 -20.67
C SER A 385 -40.57 -1.63 -21.32
N LYS A 386 -39.53 -2.14 -21.99
CA LYS A 386 -39.52 -3.50 -22.55
C LYS A 386 -39.62 -4.58 -21.47
N LEU A 387 -38.83 -4.44 -20.40
CA LEU A 387 -38.85 -5.39 -19.26
C LEU A 387 -40.19 -5.37 -18.53
N GLN A 388 -40.77 -4.19 -18.30
CA GLN A 388 -42.11 -4.05 -17.73
C GLN A 388 -43.14 -4.77 -18.59
N ASN A 389 -43.15 -4.52 -19.90
CA ASN A 389 -44.08 -5.19 -20.80
C ASN A 389 -43.94 -6.72 -20.74
N VAL A 390 -42.72 -7.26 -20.69
CA VAL A 390 -42.49 -8.72 -20.55
C VAL A 390 -43.01 -9.27 -19.21
N LEU A 391 -42.85 -8.52 -18.12
CA LEU A 391 -43.27 -8.94 -16.78
C LEU A 391 -44.78 -8.74 -16.54
N THR A 392 -45.42 -7.82 -17.24
CA THR A 392 -46.86 -7.53 -17.11
C THR A 392 -47.73 -8.20 -18.18
N ASP A 393 -47.13 -8.81 -19.22
CA ASP A 393 -47.89 -9.51 -20.26
C ASP A 393 -48.43 -10.86 -19.75
N PRO A 394 -49.75 -11.01 -19.51
CA PRO A 394 -50.35 -12.23 -18.98
C PRO A 394 -50.27 -13.41 -19.95
N SER A 395 -49.91 -13.16 -21.22
CA SER A 395 -49.86 -14.18 -22.27
C SER A 395 -48.56 -15.03 -22.30
N SER A 396 -47.54 -14.64 -21.53
CA SER A 396 -46.25 -15.36 -21.46
C SER A 396 -46.22 -16.49 -20.43
N ASN A 397 -47.24 -16.59 -19.55
CA ASN A 397 -47.26 -17.55 -18.44
C ASN A 397 -48.14 -18.79 -18.66
N SER A 398 -48.60 -19.03 -19.90
CA SER A 398 -49.32 -20.25 -20.27
C SER A 398 -48.53 -21.09 -21.26
N GLY A 399 -47.70 -22.03 -20.76
CA GLY A 399 -47.18 -23.07 -21.65
C GLY A 399 -45.93 -23.84 -21.25
N VAL A 400 -45.79 -24.32 -20.00
CA VAL A 400 -44.94 -25.51 -19.75
C VAL A 400 -45.55 -26.35 -18.62
N ARG A 401 -46.55 -27.18 -18.96
CA ARG A 401 -46.90 -28.40 -18.19
C ARG A 401 -46.61 -29.61 -19.07
N GLY A 402 -46.02 -30.63 -18.44
CA GLY A 402 -45.22 -31.67 -19.07
C GLY A 402 -45.92 -32.54 -20.11
N GLY A 403 -45.16 -32.87 -21.16
CA GLY A 403 -45.42 -33.97 -22.08
C GLY A 403 -44.27 -34.97 -22.03
N ARG A 404 -44.59 -36.25 -21.79
CA ARG A 404 -43.65 -37.39 -21.85
C ARG A 404 -42.99 -37.51 -23.23
N PRO A 405 -41.74 -37.99 -23.31
CA PRO A 405 -41.11 -38.31 -24.60
C PRO A 405 -41.67 -39.63 -25.18
N PRO A 406 -41.82 -39.76 -26.52
CA PRO A 406 -42.16 -41.02 -27.16
C PRO A 406 -40.93 -41.93 -27.29
N ALA A 407 -41.16 -43.23 -27.18
CA ALA A 407 -40.17 -44.29 -27.38
C ALA A 407 -39.74 -44.37 -28.86
N VAL A 408 -38.44 -44.50 -29.08
CA VAL A 408 -37.84 -44.81 -30.38
C VAL A 408 -37.78 -46.34 -30.52
N GLN A 409 -38.39 -46.87 -31.60
CA GLN A 409 -38.07 -48.19 -32.12
C GLN A 409 -36.83 -48.11 -33.00
#